data_AF-A0A920ABN2-F1
#
_entry.id   AF-A0A920ABN2-F1
#
_cell.length_a   1.000
_cell.length_b   1.000
_cell.length_c   1.000
_cell.angle_alpha   90.00
_cell.angle_beta   90.00
_cell.angle_gamma   90.00
#
_symmetry.space_group_name_H-M   'P 1'
#
loop_
_entity.id
_entity.type
_entity.pdbx_description
1 polymer ?
#
loop_
_entity_poly.entity_id
_entity_poly.type
_entity_poly.pdbx_seq_one_letter_code
_entity_poly.pdbx_strand_id
1 'polypeptide(L)'
;MMGDASDNIPGIPGVGDKTAKKLLALYDNMEGLYLHTHELKGKQKEKVEANKDLAFLSKKLATININVPIEFNSNNLIRKEMNKDAVHSLFEELEFRRLAERWFGKDIPKRDDSFVGGGLAKVKPSKTGQIDLFVAEEIRVKNLF
;
A
#
# COMPACT_ATOMS: atom_id res chain seq x y z
N MET A 1 10.98 -1.70 21.21
CA MET A 1 10.76 -2.21 22.58
C MET A 1 9.30 -2.57 22.83
N MET A 2 8.33 -1.66 22.63
CA MET A 2 6.90 -2.02 22.70
C MET A 2 6.39 -2.83 21.49
N GLY A 3 7.03 -2.66 20.32
CA GLY A 3 6.50 -3.19 19.07
C GLY A 3 5.58 -2.19 18.37
N ASP A 4 5.14 -2.55 17.17
CA ASP A 4 4.19 -1.81 16.36
C ASP A 4 3.22 -2.81 15.69
N ALA A 5 1.93 -2.70 16.02
CA ALA A 5 0.92 -3.60 15.48
C ALA A 5 0.59 -3.30 14.00
N SER A 6 0.76 -2.05 13.54
CA SER A 6 0.52 -1.68 12.14
C SER A 6 1.55 -2.33 11.21
N ASP A 7 2.80 -2.37 11.66
CA ASP A 7 3.93 -2.90 10.90
C ASP A 7 4.26 -4.37 11.23
N ASN A 8 3.38 -5.06 11.97
CA ASN A 8 3.59 -6.44 12.44
C ASN A 8 4.92 -6.64 13.21
N ILE A 9 5.35 -5.63 13.95
CA ILE A 9 6.57 -5.66 14.77
C ILE A 9 6.18 -6.09 16.20
N PRO A 10 6.50 -7.31 16.64
CA PRO A 10 5.98 -7.86 17.90
C PRO A 10 6.55 -7.21 19.17
N GLY A 11 7.76 -6.66 19.14
CA GLY A 11 8.40 -6.07 20.31
C GLY A 11 8.75 -7.08 21.41
N ILE A 12 8.95 -6.62 22.65
CA ILE A 12 9.21 -7.49 23.80
C ILE A 12 7.88 -7.81 24.49
N PRO A 13 7.44 -9.08 24.56
CA PRO A 13 6.19 -9.46 25.19
C PRO A 13 6.08 -8.97 26.63
N GLY A 14 5.01 -8.22 26.93
CA GLY A 14 4.77 -7.66 28.27
C GLY A 14 5.51 -6.36 28.59
N VAL A 15 6.24 -5.77 27.63
CA VAL A 15 6.76 -4.40 27.73
C VAL A 15 5.87 -3.49 26.88
N GLY A 16 4.92 -2.79 27.52
CA GLY A 16 4.11 -1.76 26.86
C GLY A 16 4.77 -0.38 26.88
N ASP A 17 4.08 0.62 26.32
CA ASP A 17 4.58 1.99 26.10
C ASP A 17 5.14 2.65 27.37
N LYS A 18 4.38 2.56 28.47
CA LYS A 18 4.78 3.16 29.76
C LYS A 18 6.05 2.54 30.32
N THR A 19 6.20 1.23 30.14
CA THR A 19 7.38 0.49 30.63
C THR A 19 8.56 0.72 29.71
N ALA A 20 8.36 0.71 28.40
CA ALA A 20 9.39 1.01 27.41
C ALA A 20 10.00 2.40 27.63
N LYS A 21 9.18 3.44 27.83
CA LYS A 21 9.66 4.80 28.12
C LYS A 21 10.50 4.87 29.39
N LYS A 22 10.09 4.18 30.47
CA LYS A 22 10.86 4.13 31.72
C LYS A 22 12.22 3.44 31.53
N LEU A 23 12.24 2.32 30.81
CA LEU A 23 13.48 1.59 30.54
C LEU A 23 14.42 2.39 29.64
N LEU A 24 13.90 3.07 28.62
CA LEU A 24 14.70 3.96 27.77
C LEU A 24 15.23 5.16 28.54
N ALA A 25 14.45 5.73 29.46
CA ALA A 25 14.94 6.83 30.31
C ALA A 25 16.05 6.40 31.28
N LEU A 26 16.05 5.14 31.73
CA LEU A 26 17.05 4.60 32.66
C LEU A 26 18.31 4.07 31.96
N TYR A 27 18.14 3.45 30.80
CA TYR A 27 19.19 2.67 30.12
C TYR A 27 19.53 3.19 28.73
N ASP A 28 18.96 4.35 28.36
CA ASP A 28 19.18 5.13 27.15
C ASP A 28 18.68 4.46 25.86
N ASN A 29 19.16 3.24 25.58
CA ASN A 29 18.83 2.48 24.38
C ASN A 29 18.66 0.98 24.66
N MET A 30 18.32 0.21 23.63
CA MET A 30 18.06 -1.23 23.76
C MET A 30 19.32 -2.00 24.18
N GLU A 31 20.50 -1.66 23.66
CA GLU A 31 21.77 -2.25 24.04
C GLU A 31 22.12 -1.95 25.50
N GLY A 32 21.91 -0.70 25.93
CA GLY A 32 22.10 -0.25 27.30
C GLY A 32 21.21 -1.01 28.28
N LEU A 33 19.97 -1.30 27.90
CA LEU A 33 19.08 -2.17 28.68
C LEU A 33 19.67 -3.58 28.84
N TYR A 34 20.22 -4.14 27.76
CA TYR A 34 20.78 -5.50 27.78
C TYR A 34 22.13 -5.61 28.50
N LEU A 35 22.88 -4.52 28.64
CA LEU A 35 24.09 -4.45 29.47
C LEU A 35 23.73 -4.41 30.98
N HIS A 36 22.60 -3.80 31.32
CA HIS A 36 22.14 -3.62 32.70
C HIS A 36 20.96 -4.54 33.07
N THR A 37 20.76 -5.68 32.39
CA THR A 37 19.64 -6.60 32.72
C THR A 37 19.70 -7.11 34.16
N HIS A 38 20.89 -7.12 34.77
CA HIS A 38 21.09 -7.54 36.14
C HIS A 38 20.40 -6.63 37.17
N GLU A 39 20.11 -5.37 36.82
CA GLU A 39 19.39 -4.42 37.67
C GLU A 39 17.86 -4.57 37.59
N LEU A 40 17.36 -5.26 36.55
CA LEU A 40 15.94 -5.51 36.36
C LEU A 40 15.44 -6.49 37.43
N LYS A 41 14.23 -6.24 37.96
CA LYS A 41 13.65 -7.03 39.06
C LYS A 41 12.53 -7.96 38.58
N GLY A 42 12.51 -9.17 39.14
CA GLY A 42 11.40 -10.13 39.02
C GLY A 42 11.08 -10.55 37.58
N LYS A 43 9.78 -10.74 37.29
CA LYS A 43 9.27 -11.23 35.99
C LYS A 43 9.65 -10.36 34.79
N GLN A 44 9.99 -9.09 35.00
CA GLN A 44 10.42 -8.20 33.91
C GLN A 44 11.79 -8.61 33.38
N LYS A 45 12.71 -8.99 34.26
CA LYS A 45 14.05 -9.46 33.90
C LYS A 45 13.98 -10.71 33.04
N GLU A 46 13.25 -11.73 33.50
CA GLU A 46 13.06 -12.99 32.79
C GLU A 46 12.49 -12.77 31.37
N LYS A 47 11.49 -11.89 31.23
CA LYS A 47 10.91 -11.56 29.92
C LYS A 47 11.90 -10.89 28.98
N VAL A 48 12.66 -9.91 29.47
CA VAL A 48 13.63 -9.18 28.66
C VAL A 48 14.77 -10.10 28.22
N GLU A 49 15.30 -10.91 29.14
CA GLU A 49 16.38 -11.87 28.88
C GLU A 49 15.95 -12.98 27.92
N ALA A 50 14.78 -13.58 28.12
CA ALA A 50 14.26 -14.65 27.26
C ALA A 50 13.90 -14.17 25.84
N ASN A 51 13.60 -12.88 25.66
CA ASN A 51 13.19 -12.31 24.38
C ASN A 51 14.26 -11.38 23.76
N LYS A 52 15.54 -11.59 24.12
CA LYS A 52 16.66 -10.81 23.60
C LYS A 52 16.68 -10.76 22.07
N ASP A 53 16.65 -11.91 21.43
CA ASP A 53 16.75 -12.00 19.97
C ASP A 53 15.55 -11.33 19.29
N LEU A 54 14.35 -11.47 19.87
CA LEU A 54 13.14 -10.82 19.37
C LEU A 54 13.20 -9.30 19.51
N ALA A 55 13.80 -8.79 20.58
CA ALA A 55 14.00 -7.37 20.79
C ALA A 55 14.93 -6.79 19.71
N PHE A 56 16.08 -7.42 19.48
CA PHE A 56 17.05 -7.00 18.46
C PHE A 56 16.49 -7.14 17.04
N LEU A 57 15.73 -8.21 16.77
CA LEU A 57 15.01 -8.35 15.50
C LEU A 57 14.01 -7.20 15.30
N SER A 58 13.21 -6.89 16.32
CA SER A 58 12.27 -5.77 16.27
C SER A 58 12.98 -4.43 16.04
N LYS A 59 14.17 -4.24 16.63
CA LYS A 59 15.01 -3.06 16.36
C LYS A 59 15.43 -2.99 14.90
N LYS A 60 15.92 -4.10 14.36
CA LYS A 60 16.35 -4.18 12.96
C LYS A 60 15.21 -3.87 12.00
N LEU A 61 14.03 -4.43 12.25
CA LEU A 61 12.83 -4.21 11.42
C LEU A 61 12.33 -2.77 11.48
N ALA A 62 12.39 -2.14 12.65
CA ALA A 62 12.00 -0.74 12.83
C ALA A 62 13.05 0.28 12.33
N THR A 63 14.26 -0.16 11.97
CA THR A 63 15.32 0.74 11.54
C THR A 63 15.12 1.10 10.07
N ILE A 64 14.89 2.39 9.80
CA ILE A 64 14.78 2.89 8.43
C ILE A 64 16.15 2.76 7.74
N ASN A 65 16.19 2.00 6.66
CA ASN A 65 17.38 1.92 5.81
C ASN A 65 17.45 3.15 4.91
N ILE A 66 18.38 4.06 5.20
CA ILE A 66 18.63 5.27 4.40
C ILE A 66 19.57 5.04 3.21
N ASN A 67 20.21 3.86 3.13
CA ASN A 67 21.17 3.52 2.09
C ASN A 67 20.50 2.69 0.99
N VAL A 68 19.43 3.23 0.42
CA VAL A 68 18.74 2.58 -0.70
C VAL A 68 19.52 2.89 -1.99
N PRO A 69 19.91 1.87 -2.79
CA PRO A 69 20.70 2.08 -4.00
C PRO A 69 19.82 2.61 -5.15
N ILE A 70 19.37 3.86 -5.03
CA ILE A 70 18.60 4.57 -6.05
C ILE A 70 19.48 5.62 -6.72
N GLU A 71 19.46 5.65 -8.05
CA GLU A 71 20.10 6.73 -8.81
C GLU A 71 19.27 8.01 -8.66
N PHE A 72 19.85 9.03 -8.03
CA PHE A 72 19.19 10.32 -7.87
C PHE A 72 19.36 11.17 -9.14
N ASN A 73 18.26 11.45 -9.81
CA ASN A 73 18.24 12.36 -10.96
C ASN A 73 17.17 13.45 -10.74
N SER A 74 17.61 14.68 -10.51
CA SER A 74 16.73 15.83 -10.27
C SER A 74 15.77 16.11 -11.42
N ASN A 75 16.16 15.81 -12.66
CA ASN A 75 15.34 16.08 -13.84
C ASN A 75 14.08 15.20 -13.88
N ASN A 76 14.12 14.01 -13.27
CA ASN A 76 12.96 13.11 -13.17
C ASN A 76 11.92 13.59 -12.16
N LEU A 77 12.29 14.49 -11.26
CA LEU A 77 11.43 15.02 -10.20
C LEU A 77 10.75 16.35 -10.59
N ILE A 78 11.05 16.87 -11.79
CA ILE A 78 10.41 18.08 -12.32
C ILE A 78 8.94 17.75 -12.60
N ARG A 79 8.03 18.53 -12.00
CA ARG A 79 6.59 18.42 -12.22
C ARG A 79 6.27 18.66 -13.70
N LYS A 80 5.74 17.63 -14.36
CA LYS A 80 5.24 17.71 -15.73
C LYS A 80 3.75 18.04 -15.74
N GLU A 81 3.29 18.60 -16.85
CA GLU A 81 1.85 18.76 -17.08
C GLU A 81 1.18 17.39 -17.17
N MET A 82 -0.04 17.30 -16.62
CA MET A 82 -0.84 16.09 -16.63
C MET A 82 -1.45 15.89 -18.01
N ASN A 83 -1.34 14.68 -18.57
CA ASN A 83 -2.12 14.29 -19.73
C ASN A 83 -3.57 14.04 -19.29
N LYS A 84 -4.43 15.06 -19.47
CA LYS A 84 -5.83 15.02 -19.04
C LYS A 84 -6.62 13.92 -19.76
N ASP A 85 -6.38 13.70 -21.04
CA ASP A 85 -7.09 12.71 -21.85
C ASP A 85 -6.81 11.28 -21.35
N ALA A 86 -5.52 10.95 -21.15
CA ALA A 86 -5.12 9.64 -20.65
C ALA A 86 -5.66 9.35 -19.24
N VAL A 87 -5.63 10.37 -18.36
CA VAL A 87 -6.17 10.22 -16.99
C VAL A 87 -7.69 10.08 -17.02
N HIS A 88 -8.39 10.85 -17.87
CA HIS A 88 -9.85 10.74 -17.99
C HIS A 88 -10.28 9.37 -18.50
N SER A 89 -9.61 8.83 -19.52
CA SER A 89 -9.86 7.47 -20.03
C SER A 89 -9.69 6.40 -18.95
N LEU A 90 -8.66 6.51 -18.10
CA LEU A 90 -8.46 5.60 -16.96
C LEU A 90 -9.58 5.72 -15.92
N PHE A 91 -10.13 6.93 -15.72
CA PHE A 91 -11.24 7.15 -14.80
C PHE A 91 -12.56 6.57 -15.33
N GLU A 92 -12.77 6.61 -16.65
CA GLU A 92 -13.91 5.93 -17.28
C GLU A 92 -13.79 4.40 -17.12
N GLU A 93 -12.61 3.84 -17.37
CA GLU A 93 -12.35 2.39 -17.25
C GLU A 93 -12.56 1.88 -15.82
N LEU A 94 -12.08 2.63 -14.82
CA LEU A 94 -12.25 2.30 -13.41
C LEU A 94 -13.61 2.75 -12.83
N GLU A 95 -14.49 3.31 -13.66
CA GLU A 95 -15.81 3.84 -13.29
C GLU A 95 -15.81 4.90 -12.16
N PHE A 96 -14.71 5.66 -12.02
CA PHE A 96 -14.52 6.68 -11.00
C PHE A 96 -15.23 8.02 -11.32
N ARG A 97 -16.53 7.96 -11.62
CA ARG A 97 -17.35 9.10 -12.11
C ARG A 97 -17.29 10.34 -11.20
N ARG A 98 -17.48 10.16 -9.89
CA ARG A 98 -17.45 11.27 -8.91
C ARG A 98 -16.06 11.89 -8.75
N LEU A 99 -15.00 11.08 -8.85
CA LEU A 99 -13.63 11.59 -8.77
C LEU A 99 -13.27 12.32 -10.06
N ALA A 100 -13.72 11.85 -11.22
CA ALA A 100 -13.54 12.53 -12.51
C ALA A 100 -14.19 13.91 -12.48
N GLU A 101 -15.45 14.01 -12.05
CA GLU A 101 -16.16 15.28 -11.90
C GLU A 101 -15.44 16.26 -10.96
N ARG A 102 -14.90 15.77 -9.84
CA ARG A 102 -14.13 16.61 -8.90
C ARG A 102 -12.80 17.09 -9.48
N TRP A 103 -12.13 16.25 -10.27
CA TRP A 103 -10.77 16.52 -10.75
C TRP A 103 -10.75 17.34 -12.04
N PHE A 104 -11.70 17.07 -12.95
CA PHE A 104 -11.83 17.76 -14.23
C PHE A 104 -12.87 18.88 -14.21
N GLY A 105 -13.81 18.89 -13.26
CA GLY A 105 -14.82 19.94 -13.15
C GLY A 105 -15.65 20.09 -14.43
N LYS A 106 -15.61 21.27 -15.05
CA LYS A 106 -16.26 21.56 -16.33
C LYS A 106 -15.41 21.20 -17.55
N ASP A 107 -14.13 20.89 -17.35
CA ASP A 107 -13.14 20.61 -18.39
C ASP A 107 -12.99 19.10 -18.58
N ILE A 108 -14.11 18.40 -18.74
CA ILE A 108 -14.14 16.97 -19.04
C ILE A 108 -13.57 16.78 -20.46
N PRO A 109 -12.41 16.13 -20.61
CA PRO A 109 -11.87 15.88 -21.93
C PRO A 109 -12.79 14.94 -22.71
N LYS A 110 -12.97 15.22 -24.00
CA LYS A 110 -13.75 14.33 -24.87
C LYS A 110 -12.99 13.02 -24.99
N ARG A 111 -13.69 11.90 -24.74
CA ARG A 111 -13.17 10.54 -24.86
C ARG A 111 -12.37 10.38 -26.16
N ASP A 112 -11.08 10.10 -26.01
CA ASP A 112 -10.21 9.65 -27.09
C ASP A 112 -10.27 8.12 -27.16
N ASP A 113 -10.90 7.59 -28.20
CA ASP A 113 -11.09 6.17 -28.43
C ASP A 113 -9.80 5.43 -28.84
N SER A 114 -8.65 6.11 -28.91
CA SER A 114 -7.34 5.48 -29.16
C SER A 114 -6.72 4.80 -27.93
N PHE A 115 -7.16 5.13 -26.71
CA PHE A 115 -6.71 4.48 -25.46
C PHE A 115 -7.63 3.32 -25.05
N VAL A 116 -8.08 2.50 -26.00
CA VAL A 116 -8.75 1.22 -25.69
C VAL A 116 -7.69 0.13 -25.70
N GLY A 117 -7.03 -0.03 -24.56
CA GLY A 117 -6.20 -1.20 -24.26
C GLY A 117 -7.10 -2.41 -24.01
N GLY A 118 -7.36 -3.20 -25.06
CA GLY A 118 -8.11 -4.46 -24.98
C GLY A 118 -9.13 -4.57 -26.10
N GLY A 119 -8.74 -5.26 -27.18
CA GLY A 119 -9.51 -5.34 -28.42
C GLY A 119 -10.94 -5.82 -28.23
N LEU A 120 -11.89 -4.94 -28.49
CA LEU A 120 -13.24 -5.27 -28.90
C LEU A 120 -13.53 -4.44 -30.16
N ALA A 121 -13.60 -5.13 -31.28
CA ALA A 121 -13.88 -4.55 -32.58
C ALA A 121 -15.20 -3.74 -32.53
N LYS A 122 -15.19 -2.54 -33.12
CA LYS A 122 -16.37 -1.68 -33.27
C LYS A 122 -17.45 -2.42 -34.07
N VAL A 123 -18.50 -2.91 -33.40
CA VAL A 123 -19.74 -3.36 -34.06
C VAL A 123 -20.67 -2.16 -34.18
N LYS A 124 -21.06 -1.81 -35.42
CA LYS A 124 -22.01 -0.73 -35.71
C LYS A 124 -23.39 -1.10 -35.16
N PRO A 125 -24.15 -0.16 -34.55
CA PRO A 125 -25.48 -0.45 -34.05
C PRO A 125 -26.45 -0.65 -35.21
N SER A 126 -27.01 -1.86 -35.31
CA SER A 126 -28.16 -2.15 -36.16
C SER A 126 -29.43 -1.56 -35.53
N LYS A 127 -30.21 -0.83 -36.34
CA LYS A 127 -31.50 -0.28 -35.94
C LYS A 127 -32.55 -1.39 -35.94
N THR A 128 -32.84 -1.95 -34.78
CA THR A 128 -34.15 -2.54 -34.51
C THR A 128 -34.40 -2.54 -33.01
N GLY A 129 -35.55 -1.99 -32.62
CA GLY A 129 -35.97 -1.96 -31.23
C GLY A 129 -36.23 -3.38 -30.70
N GLN A 130 -36.20 -3.45 -29.37
CA GLN A 130 -36.58 -4.59 -28.52
C GLN A 130 -35.40 -5.46 -28.04
N ILE A 131 -35.01 -5.18 -26.79
CA ILE A 131 -34.41 -6.05 -25.76
C ILE A 131 -33.74 -7.33 -26.27
N ASP A 132 -32.42 -7.39 -26.18
CA ASP A 132 -31.70 -8.65 -26.24
C ASP A 132 -30.66 -8.73 -25.10
N LEU A 133 -31.17 -9.11 -23.92
CA LEU A 133 -30.38 -9.40 -22.71
C LEU A 133 -30.06 -10.89 -22.58
N PHE A 134 -30.43 -11.74 -23.56
CA PHE A 134 -30.34 -13.19 -23.44
C PHE A 134 -29.70 -13.94 -24.63
N VAL A 135 -29.39 -13.30 -25.77
CA VAL A 135 -28.70 -14.00 -26.88
C VAL A 135 -27.21 -14.31 -26.62
N ALA A 136 -26.57 -13.65 -25.65
CA ALA A 136 -25.15 -13.88 -25.37
C ALA A 136 -24.83 -15.29 -24.81
N GLU A 137 -25.81 -16.01 -24.27
CA GLU A 137 -25.59 -17.36 -23.71
C GLU A 137 -25.58 -18.47 -24.77
N GLU A 138 -26.27 -18.30 -25.91
CA GLU A 138 -26.34 -19.37 -26.93
C GLU A 138 -25.05 -19.50 -27.76
N ILE A 139 -24.22 -18.45 -27.84
CA ILE A 139 -22.96 -18.50 -28.59
C ILE A 139 -21.88 -19.27 -27.81
N ARG A 140 -21.99 -19.35 -26.47
CA ARG A 140 -20.94 -19.93 -25.62
C ARG A 140 -20.84 -21.45 -25.65
N VAL A 141 -21.88 -22.16 -26.11
CA VAL A 141 -21.92 -23.64 -26.08
C VAL A 141 -21.44 -24.26 -27.41
N LYS A 142 -21.44 -23.54 -28.53
CA LYS A 142 -21.08 -24.13 -29.84
C LYS A 142 -19.60 -24.12 -30.21
N ASN A 143 -18.74 -23.46 -29.43
CA ASN A 143 -17.28 -23.45 -29.67
C ASN A 143 -16.51 -24.39 -28.73
N LEU A 144 -17.17 -25.42 -28.21
CA LEU A 144 -16.56 -26.44 -27.36
C LEU A 144 -16.77 -27.86 -27.92
N PHE A 145 -16.70 -28.02 -29.25
CA PHE A 145 -16.28 -29.25 -29.94
C PHE A 145 -15.73 -28.88 -31.33
#